data_AF-A0A522GR61-F1
#
_entry.id   AF-A0A522GR61-F1
#
_cell.length_a   1.000
_cell.length_b   1.000
_cell.length_c   1.000
_cell.angle_alpha   90.00
_cell.angle_beta   90.00
_cell.angle_gamma   90.00
#
_symmetry.space_group_name_H-M   'P 1'
#
loop_
_entity.id
_entity.type
_entity.pdbx_description
1 polymer ?
#
loop_
_entity_poly.entity_id
_entity_poly.type
_entity_poly.pdbx_seq_one_letter_code
_entity_poly.pdbx_strand_id
1 'polypeptide(L)'
;DLAMSYRGTRNVAVKGYSGPVSVCAVRYRPISGHKIDSQSTRFMAQNRDIEVWLAPVEPAHIVVPFRVTLKTLAGIAEIQATEFKTVPDDRTAKRGR
;
A
#
# COMPACT_ATOMS: atom_id res chain seq x y z
N ASP A 1 12.05 3.77 -6.80
CA ASP A 1 10.85 4.61 -6.62
C ASP A 1 9.59 3.80 -6.93
N LEU A 2 8.45 4.33 -6.49
CA LEU A 2 7.12 3.84 -6.85
C LEU A 2 6.37 5.01 -7.48
N ALA A 3 6.23 5.01 -8.80
CA ALA A 3 5.44 6.01 -9.50
C ALA A 3 3.97 5.55 -9.52
N MET A 4 3.07 6.41 -9.02
CA MET A 4 1.65 6.09 -8.91
C MET A 4 0.84 6.93 -9.90
N SER A 5 -0.21 6.33 -10.45
CA SER A 5 -1.17 6.99 -11.34
C SER A 5 -2.59 6.70 -10.86
N TYR A 6 -3.38 7.76 -10.62
CA TYR A 6 -4.75 7.64 -10.17
C TYR A 6 -5.62 6.92 -11.21
N ARG A 7 -6.48 6.01 -10.75
CA ARG A 7 -7.38 5.20 -11.58
C ARG A 7 -8.84 5.37 -11.22
N GLY A 8 -9.15 5.87 -10.03
CA GLY A 8 -10.52 6.09 -9.59
C GLY A 8 -10.65 6.00 -8.07
N THR A 9 -11.90 6.00 -7.61
CA THR A 9 -12.24 5.86 -6.20
C THR A 9 -13.12 4.63 -5.99
N ARG A 10 -13.01 4.00 -4.82
CA ARG A 10 -13.87 2.90 -4.36
C ARG A 10 -14.30 3.15 -2.92
N ASN A 11 -15.50 2.75 -2.56
CA ASN A 11 -15.91 2.73 -1.15
C ASN A 11 -15.59 1.36 -0.56
N VAL A 12 -15.00 1.35 0.63
CA VAL A 12 -14.63 0.14 1.36
C VAL A 12 -15.06 0.26 2.81
N ALA A 13 -15.21 -0.88 3.48
CA ALA A 13 -15.52 -0.92 4.89
C ALA A 13 -14.76 -2.07 5.56
N VAL A 14 -14.06 -1.74 6.64
CA VAL A 14 -13.44 -2.67 7.58
C VAL A 14 -13.57 -2.08 8.98
N LYS A 15 -13.19 -2.83 10.00
CA LYS A 15 -13.23 -2.31 11.37
C LYS A 15 -12.34 -1.07 11.48
N GLY A 16 -12.89 0.05 11.96
CA GLY A 16 -12.16 1.31 12.13
C GLY A 16 -11.96 2.16 10.86
N TYR A 17 -12.46 1.73 9.70
CA TYR A 17 -12.48 2.56 8.48
C TYR A 17 -13.65 2.20 7.57
N SER A 18 -14.50 3.18 7.25
CA SER A 18 -15.57 3.04 6.24
C SER A 18 -15.62 4.32 5.43
N GLY A 19 -15.33 4.24 4.14
CA GLY A 19 -15.22 5.43 3.31
C GLY A 19 -14.51 5.23 1.98
N PRO A 20 -14.25 6.32 1.25
CA PRO A 20 -13.64 6.28 -0.07
C PRO A 20 -12.14 5.99 0.01
N VAL A 21 -11.61 5.24 -0.95
CA VAL A 21 -10.17 5.03 -1.15
C VAL A 21 -9.80 5.38 -2.58
N SER A 22 -8.60 5.93 -2.77
CA SER A 22 -8.05 6.17 -4.10
C SER A 22 -7.42 4.89 -4.63
N VAL A 23 -7.83 4.45 -5.81
CA VAL A 23 -7.21 3.34 -6.53
C VAL A 23 -6.13 3.90 -7.45
N CYS A 24 -4.91 3.39 -7.31
CA CYS A 24 -3.75 3.83 -8.07
C CYS A 24 -3.05 2.64 -8.72
N ALA A 25 -2.72 2.75 -10.01
CA ALA A 25 -1.78 1.83 -10.64
C ALA A 25 -0.34 2.27 -10.32
N VAL A 26 0.54 1.30 -10.05
CA VAL A 26 1.91 1.55 -9.60
C VAL A 26 2.93 1.03 -10.61
N ARG A 27 3.97 1.81 -10.83
CA ARG A 27 5.18 1.42 -11.56
C ARG A 27 6.35 1.39 -10.59
N TYR A 28 6.87 0.19 -10.34
CA TYR A 28 8.12 0.03 -9.61
C TYR A 28 9.30 0.37 -10.54
N ARG A 29 10.17 1.29 -10.11
CA ARG A 29 11.50 1.40 -10.71
C ARG A 29 12.56 1.19 -9.63
N PRO A 30 13.46 0.22 -9.82
CA PRO A 30 14.53 -0.01 -8.87
C PRO A 30 15.48 1.20 -8.88
N ILE A 31 15.68 1.81 -7.71
CA ILE A 31 16.68 2.85 -7.48
C ILE A 31 17.78 2.31 -6.57
N SER A 32 18.80 3.13 -6.31
CA SER A 32 20.05 2.79 -5.61
C SER A 32 19.96 1.68 -4.57
N GLY A 33 20.87 0.71 -4.68
CA GLY A 33 20.98 -0.45 -3.79
C GLY A 33 20.27 -1.72 -4.28
N HIS A 34 19.38 -1.63 -5.27
CA HIS A 34 18.78 -2.81 -5.89
C HIS A 34 19.70 -3.42 -6.94
N LYS A 35 19.90 -4.75 -6.87
CA LYS A 35 20.59 -5.52 -7.91
C LYS A 35 19.70 -5.62 -9.15
N ILE A 36 19.87 -4.67 -10.08
CA ILE A 36 19.05 -4.50 -11.29
C ILE A 36 19.01 -5.77 -12.15
N ASP A 37 20.10 -6.54 -12.15
CA ASP A 37 20.29 -7.78 -12.89
C ASP A 37 19.80 -9.03 -12.14
N SER A 38 19.18 -8.88 -10.96
CA SER A 38 18.50 -10.01 -10.32
C SER A 38 17.18 -10.32 -11.03
N GLN A 39 16.80 -11.61 -11.03
CA GLN A 39 15.54 -12.05 -11.67
C GLN A 39 14.32 -11.37 -11.05
N SER A 40 14.28 -11.27 -9.72
CA SER A 40 13.17 -10.65 -8.99
C SER A 40 13.06 -9.15 -9.27
N THR A 41 14.18 -8.42 -9.29
CA THR A 41 14.17 -6.98 -9.59
C THR A 41 13.71 -6.71 -11.03
N ARG A 42 14.22 -7.45 -12.03
CA ARG A 42 13.77 -7.31 -13.42
C ARG A 42 12.29 -7.61 -13.57
N PHE A 43 11.83 -8.72 -12.97
CA PHE A 43 10.43 -9.11 -13.00
C PHE A 43 9.53 -7.99 -12.45
N MET A 44 9.86 -7.48 -11.26
CA MET A 44 9.08 -6.41 -10.62
C MET A 44 9.13 -5.10 -11.40
N ALA A 45 10.26 -4.74 -12.02
CA ALA A 45 10.36 -3.55 -12.87
C ALA A 45 9.47 -3.65 -14.12
N GLN A 46 9.28 -4.87 -14.65
CA GLN A 46 8.44 -5.13 -15.81
C GLN A 46 6.96 -5.34 -15.45
N ASN A 47 6.65 -5.74 -14.21
CA ASN A 47 5.31 -5.99 -13.73
C ASN A 47 4.42 -4.74 -13.82
N ARG A 48 3.35 -4.79 -14.64
CA ARG A 48 2.40 -3.68 -14.84
C ARG A 48 1.10 -3.85 -14.06
N ASP A 49 0.97 -4.95 -13.33
CA ASP A 49 -0.25 -5.37 -12.65
C ASP A 49 -0.19 -5.02 -11.15
N ILE A 50 0.51 -3.94 -10.80
CA ILE A 50 0.59 -3.44 -9.44
C ILE A 50 -0.51 -2.39 -9.24
N GLU A 51 -1.40 -2.64 -8.28
CA GLU A 51 -2.47 -1.73 -7.88
C GLU A 51 -2.43 -1.52 -6.37
N VAL A 52 -2.59 -0.28 -5.93
CA VAL A 52 -2.71 0.07 -4.52
C VAL A 52 -3.97 0.88 -4.29
N TRP A 53 -4.71 0.54 -3.24
CA TRP A 53 -5.86 1.29 -2.77
C TRP A 53 -5.42 2.05 -1.53
N LEU A 54 -5.60 3.37 -1.53
CA LEU A 54 -5.09 4.27 -0.52
C LEU A 54 -6.24 4.90 0.26
N ALA A 55 -6.32 4.60 1.55
CA ALA A 55 -7.27 5.19 2.47
C ALA A 55 -6.69 6.48 3.07
N PRO A 56 -7.40 7.62 3.02
CA PRO A 56 -7.04 8.81 3.78
C PRO A 56 -7.20 8.60 5.28
N VAL A 57 -6.22 9.06 6.06
CA VAL A 57 -6.29 9.14 7.53
C VAL A 57 -6.26 10.62 7.91
N GLU A 58 -7.44 11.17 8.16
CA GLU A 58 -7.63 12.62 8.33
C GLU A 58 -6.82 13.22 9.48
N PRO A 59 -6.76 12.64 10.70
CA PRO A 59 -6.02 13.25 11.79
C PRO A 59 -4.51 13.40 11.51
N ALA A 60 -3.96 12.54 10.66
CA ALA A 60 -2.55 12.49 10.36
C ALA A 60 -2.21 13.14 9.00
N HIS A 61 -3.20 13.54 8.20
CA HIS A 61 -3.02 14.03 6.83
C HIS A 61 -2.15 13.11 5.94
N ILE A 62 -2.24 11.80 6.16
CA ILE A 62 -1.53 10.79 5.35
C ILE A 62 -2.52 9.89 4.62
N VAL A 63 -2.02 9.16 3.64
CA VAL A 63 -2.70 8.02 3.04
C VAL A 63 -1.99 6.74 3.42
N VAL A 64 -2.75 5.68 3.63
CA VAL A 64 -2.25 4.37 4.01
C VAL A 64 -2.78 3.29 3.06
N PRO A 65 -1.98 2.27 2.71
CA PRO A 65 -2.45 1.17 1.87
C PRO A 65 -3.59 0.40 2.55
N PHE A 66 -4.77 0.43 1.93
CA PHE A 66 -5.91 -0.42 2.27
C PHE A 66 -5.79 -1.80 1.62
N ARG A 67 -5.38 -1.83 0.35
CA ARG A 67 -5.19 -3.05 -0.45
C ARG A 67 -4.01 -2.87 -1.39
N VAL A 68 -3.20 -3.90 -1.57
CA VAL A 68 -2.13 -3.97 -2.56
C VAL A 68 -2.27 -5.27 -3.31
N THR A 69 -2.33 -5.22 -4.62
CA THR A 69 -2.27 -6.40 -5.49
C THR A 69 -1.10 -6.27 -6.44
N LEU A 70 -0.35 -7.36 -6.61
CA LEU A 70 0.77 -7.41 -7.53
C LEU A 70 0.99 -8.83 -8.01
N LYS A 71 1.42 -8.97 -9.27
CA LYS A 71 1.98 -10.22 -9.75
C LYS A 71 3.33 -10.51 -9.08
N THR A 72 3.55 -11.76 -8.71
CA THR A 72 4.82 -12.30 -8.21
C THR A 72 5.22 -13.49 -9.09
N LEU A 73 6.40 -14.07 -8.84
CA LEU A 73 6.81 -15.30 -9.52
C LEU A 73 5.93 -16.51 -9.17
N ALA A 74 5.24 -16.48 -8.02
CA ALA A 74 4.39 -17.56 -7.54
C ALA A 74 2.89 -17.39 -7.92
N GLY A 75 2.50 -16.24 -8.48
CA GLY A 75 1.11 -15.89 -8.74
C GLY A 75 0.75 -14.48 -8.29
N ILE A 76 -0.53 -14.15 -8.20
CA ILE A 76 -0.99 -12.85 -7.69
C ILE A 76 -0.90 -12.84 -6.17
N ALA A 77 -0.16 -11.88 -5.63
CA ALA A 77 -0.19 -11.57 -4.21
C ALA A 77 -1.21 -10.46 -3.95
N GLU A 78 -1.99 -10.63 -2.89
CA GLU A 78 -2.96 -9.65 -2.41
C GLU A 78 -2.74 -9.45 -0.91
N ILE A 79 -2.61 -8.18 -0.51
CA ILE A 79 -2.49 -7.76 0.88
C ILE A 79 -3.64 -6.80 1.13
N GLN A 80 -4.48 -7.07 2.12
CA GLN A 80 -5.62 -6.24 2.46
C GLN A 80 -5.70 -6.00 3.97
N ALA A 81 -5.93 -4.75 4.36
CA ALA A 81 -6.16 -4.38 5.75
C ALA A 81 -7.50 -4.95 6.23
N THR A 82 -7.52 -5.50 7.45
CA THR A 82 -8.72 -6.05 8.10
C THR A 82 -9.26 -5.13 9.20
N GLU A 83 -8.43 -4.24 9.73
CA GLU A 83 -8.77 -3.26 10.75
C GLU A 83 -7.84 -2.05 10.65
N PHE A 84 -8.39 -0.86 10.92
CA PHE A 84 -7.65 0.38 11.12
C PHE A 84 -7.74 0.82 12.58
N LYS A 85 -6.60 1.14 13.17
CA LYS A 85 -6.50 1.76 14.51
C LYS A 85 -5.80 3.10 14.35
N THR A 86 -6.58 4.16 14.27
CA THR A 86 -6.10 5.53 13.97
C THR A 86 -5.97 6.41 15.21
N VAL A 87 -6.44 5.94 16.36
CA VAL A 87 -6.26 6.61 17.66
C VAL A 87 -4.99 6.06 18.32
N PRO A 88 -4.08 6.92 18.85
CA PRO A 88 -2.97 6.46 19.68
C PRO A 88 -3.50 5.61 20.84
N ASP A 89 -3.01 4.38 20.99
CA ASP A 89 -3.31 3.57 22.17
C ASP A 89 -2.47 4.12 23.34
N ASP A 90 -3.12 4.52 24.42
CA ASP A 90 -2.49 5.00 25.67
C ASP A 90 -1.45 4.01 26.24
N ARG A 91 -1.53 2.73 25.83
CA ARG A 91 -0.53 1.70 26.19
C ARG A 91 0.86 1.98 25.63
N THR A 92 0.99 2.68 24.51
CA THR A 92 2.30 3.01 23.94
C THR A 92 2.93 4.23 24.62
N ALA A 93 2.09 5.17 25.12
CA ALA A 93 2.54 6.36 25.83
C ALA A 93 3.09 6.06 27.25
N LYS A 94 2.58 5.03 27.93
CA LYS A 94 3.03 4.65 29.28
C LYS A 94 4.33 3.84 29.35
N ARG A 95 4.88 3.38 28.21
CA ARG A 95 6.10 2.55 28.20
C ARG A 95 7.41 3.35 28.10
N GLY A 96 7.32 4.68 28.10
CA GLY A 96 8.46 5.59 28.01
C GLY A 96 8.68 6.50 29.23
N ARG A 97 8.04 6.22 30.37
CA ARG A 97 8.22 6.98 31.62
C ARG A 97 8.73 6.09 32.73
#